data_AF-A0A815KXC6-F1
#
_entry.id   AF-A0A815KXC6-F1
#
_cell.length_a   1.000
_cell.length_b   1.000
_cell.length_c   1.000
_cell.angle_alpha   90.00
_cell.angle_beta   90.00
_cell.angle_gamma   90.00
#
_symmetry.space_group_name_H-M   'P 1'
#
loop_
_entity.id
_entity.type
_entity.pdbx_description
1 polymer ?
#
loop_
_entity_poly.entity_id
_entity_poly.type
_entity_poly.pdbx_seq_one_letter_code
_entity_poly.pdbx_strand_id
1 'polypeptide(L)'
;MTSVHEDVQNYYGQQLQQSADLKTDACCTKAQIPSFIKEIIKKVHPEVVAKYYGCGLVMPPKLEGCRVLDLGSGSGRDVYILSNLVGAQGYIVGVDMTAEQLDVAKRFIDYHTKEYGFEKANVEFRLGKIEQLTDDPGLKTNSFDVIV
;
A
#
# COMPACT_ATOMS: atom_id res chain seq x y z
N MET A 1 -7.23 -29.05 -6.74
CA MET A 1 -7.03 -27.72 -7.35
C MET A 1 -7.02 -26.75 -6.21
N THR A 2 -5.93 -26.02 -6.03
CA THR A 2 -5.89 -24.84 -5.16
C THR A 2 -6.86 -23.80 -5.70
N SER A 3 -7.45 -23.02 -4.80
CA SER A 3 -8.31 -21.89 -5.18
C SER A 3 -7.47 -20.83 -5.88
N VAL A 4 -8.06 -20.08 -6.81
CA VAL A 4 -7.39 -18.93 -7.46
C VAL A 4 -6.79 -17.97 -6.42
N HIS A 5 -7.47 -17.79 -5.27
CA HIS A 5 -6.95 -16.96 -4.18
C HIS A 5 -5.67 -17.52 -3.56
N GLU A 6 -5.60 -18.83 -3.35
CA GLU A 6 -4.42 -19.49 -2.77
C GLU A 6 -3.23 -19.40 -3.73
N ASP A 7 -3.48 -19.58 -5.03
CA ASP A 7 -2.44 -19.45 -6.05
C ASP A 7 -1.88 -18.02 -6.08
N VAL A 8 -2.75 -17.01 -6.00
CA VAL A 8 -2.36 -15.59 -5.97
C VAL A 8 -1.61 -15.24 -4.68
N GLN A 9 -2.10 -15.68 -3.51
CA GLN A 9 -1.44 -15.47 -2.22
C GLN A 9 -0.04 -16.11 -2.21
N ASN A 10 0.08 -17.37 -2.65
CA ASN A 10 1.36 -18.06 -2.72
C ASN A 10 2.34 -17.37 -3.69
N TYR A 11 1.84 -16.87 -4.82
CA TYR A 11 2.66 -16.15 -5.79
C TYR A 11 3.26 -14.88 -5.19
N TYR A 12 2.43 -14.00 -4.60
CA TYR A 12 2.90 -12.72 -4.06
C TYR A 12 3.57 -12.82 -2.68
N GLY A 13 3.22 -13.82 -1.88
CA GLY A 13 3.73 -13.99 -0.52
C GLY A 13 5.00 -14.82 -0.42
N GLN A 14 5.17 -15.83 -1.30
CA GLN A 14 6.24 -16.83 -1.17
C GLN A 14 7.13 -16.92 -2.40
N GLN A 15 6.56 -16.86 -3.61
CA GLN A 15 7.35 -17.02 -4.84
C GLN A 15 8.13 -15.75 -5.20
N LEU A 16 7.54 -14.57 -5.03
CA LEU A 16 8.23 -13.30 -5.28
C LEU A 16 8.99 -12.85 -4.02
N GLN A 17 10.30 -12.64 -4.15
CA GLN A 17 11.14 -12.11 -3.09
C GLN A 17 11.54 -10.65 -3.35
N GLN A 18 11.64 -10.27 -4.63
CA GLN A 18 11.96 -8.93 -5.10
C GLN A 18 11.25 -8.61 -6.41
N SER A 19 11.10 -7.33 -6.76
CA SER A 19 10.45 -6.91 -8.01
C SER A 19 11.08 -7.49 -9.29
N ALA A 20 12.35 -7.90 -9.24
CA ALA A 20 13.02 -8.56 -10.36
C ALA A 20 12.51 -9.99 -10.64
N ASP A 21 11.76 -10.60 -9.71
CA ASP A 21 11.24 -11.96 -9.85
C ASP A 21 9.90 -11.99 -10.62
N LEU A 22 9.36 -10.82 -11.00
CA LEU A 22 8.13 -10.71 -11.78
C LEU A 22 8.28 -11.42 -13.13
N LYS A 23 7.45 -12.45 -13.33
CA LYS A 23 7.46 -13.30 -14.54
C LYS A 23 6.88 -12.61 -15.78
N THR A 24 6.32 -11.42 -15.64
CA THR A 24 5.67 -10.66 -16.71
C THR A 24 6.06 -9.20 -16.66
N ASP A 25 6.20 -8.60 -17.84
CA ASP A 25 6.53 -7.21 -18.11
C ASP A 25 5.27 -6.30 -18.13
N ALA A 26 4.17 -6.78 -17.53
CA ALA A 26 2.89 -6.09 -17.46
C ALA A 26 2.94 -4.75 -16.68
N CYS A 27 3.87 -4.60 -15.73
CA CYS A 27 4.03 -3.40 -14.91
C CYS A 27 5.17 -2.49 -15.36
N CYS A 28 5.04 -1.86 -16.53
CA CYS A 28 5.94 -0.80 -16.96
C CYS A 28 5.18 0.53 -17.15
N THR A 29 5.14 1.39 -16.13
CA THR A 29 4.64 2.78 -16.30
C THR A 29 5.68 3.63 -17.00
N LYS A 30 5.31 4.23 -18.14
CA LYS A 30 6.15 5.22 -18.86
C LYS A 30 5.99 6.65 -18.34
N ALA A 31 5.14 6.87 -17.33
CA ALA A 31 4.80 8.20 -16.83
C ALA A 31 5.90 8.75 -15.92
N GLN A 32 6.28 10.01 -16.12
CA GLN A 32 7.30 10.68 -15.33
C GLN A 32 6.72 11.08 -13.97
N ILE A 33 7.26 10.49 -12.89
CA ILE A 33 6.86 10.83 -11.52
C ILE A 33 7.33 12.26 -11.19
N PRO A 34 6.47 13.14 -10.64
CA PRO A 34 6.88 14.47 -10.20
C PRO A 34 8.02 14.46 -9.18
N SER A 35 8.87 15.49 -9.18
CA SER A 35 10.05 15.57 -8.30
C SER A 35 9.70 15.45 -6.81
N PHE A 36 8.64 16.11 -6.36
CA PHE A 36 8.21 16.04 -4.96
C PHE A 36 7.83 14.62 -4.52
N ILE A 37 7.26 13.81 -5.42
CA ILE A 37 6.96 12.40 -5.15
C ILE A 37 8.22 11.55 -5.11
N LYS A 38 9.22 11.85 -5.93
CA LYS A 38 10.53 11.16 -5.84
C LYS A 38 11.16 11.36 -4.47
N GLU A 39 11.05 12.56 -3.89
CA GLU A 39 11.57 12.82 -2.55
C GLU A 39 10.81 12.05 -1.47
N ILE A 40 9.49 11.83 -1.63
CA ILE A 40 8.71 10.98 -0.72
C ILE A 40 9.11 9.51 -0.89
N ILE A 41 9.25 9.01 -2.12
CA ILE A 41 9.65 7.62 -2.40
C ILE A 41 10.99 7.29 -1.73
N LYS A 42 11.95 8.23 -1.71
CA LYS A 42 13.24 8.04 -1.04
C LYS A 42 13.13 7.85 0.49
N LYS A 43 12.03 8.31 1.09
CA LYS A 43 11.73 8.16 2.51
C LYS A 43 11.00 6.86 2.83
N VAL A 44 10.50 6.14 1.81
CA VAL A 44 9.87 4.84 2.01
C VAL A 44 10.94 3.80 2.30
N HIS A 45 10.71 2.97 3.32
CA HIS A 45 11.68 1.97 3.73
C HIS A 45 12.07 1.04 2.57
N PRO A 46 13.37 0.76 2.34
CA PRO A 46 13.81 -0.03 1.19
C PRO A 46 13.17 -1.43 1.08
N GLU A 47 12.90 -2.09 2.22
CA GLU A 47 12.24 -3.41 2.23
C GLU A 47 10.78 -3.33 1.73
N VAL A 48 10.08 -2.23 2.02
CA VAL A 48 8.74 -2.00 1.47
C VAL A 48 8.82 -1.83 -0.04
N VAL A 49 9.77 -1.03 -0.52
CA VAL A 49 9.95 -0.76 -1.95
C VAL A 49 10.37 -2.03 -2.71
N ALA A 50 11.26 -2.84 -2.15
CA ALA A 50 11.77 -4.06 -2.78
C ALA A 50 10.69 -5.11 -3.06
N LYS A 51 9.61 -5.11 -2.26
CA LYS A 51 8.46 -6.01 -2.37
C LYS A 51 7.24 -5.38 -3.03
N TYR A 52 7.44 -4.27 -3.74
CA TYR A 52 6.40 -3.66 -4.56
C TYR A 52 6.32 -4.33 -5.93
N TYR A 53 5.10 -4.70 -6.32
CA TYR A 53 4.82 -5.40 -7.58
C TYR A 53 3.78 -4.67 -8.44
N GLY A 54 3.52 -3.39 -8.15
CA GLY A 54 2.52 -2.59 -8.85
C GLY A 54 3.06 -1.87 -10.09
N CYS A 55 2.14 -1.26 -10.84
CA CYS A 55 2.40 -0.67 -12.15
C CYS A 55 2.43 0.87 -12.11
N GLY A 56 2.71 1.50 -10.96
CA GLY A 56 2.75 2.95 -10.81
C GLY A 56 1.96 3.46 -9.61
N LEU A 57 2.14 4.73 -9.27
CA LEU A 57 1.44 5.37 -8.15
C LEU A 57 0.13 6.02 -8.64
N VAL A 58 -1.00 5.64 -8.06
CA VAL A 58 -2.27 6.37 -8.20
C VAL A 58 -2.30 7.48 -7.15
N MET A 59 -2.31 8.73 -7.60
CA MET A 59 -2.29 9.90 -6.72
C MET A 59 -3.26 10.97 -7.21
N PRO A 60 -4.50 10.97 -6.68
CA PRO A 60 -5.44 12.04 -6.93
C PRO A 60 -4.93 13.38 -6.37
N PRO A 61 -5.33 14.53 -6.95
CA PRO A 61 -5.02 15.83 -6.36
C PRO A 61 -5.82 16.04 -5.07
N LYS A 62 -5.34 16.95 -4.20
CA LYS A 62 -6.04 17.40 -2.96
C LYS A 62 -6.31 16.31 -1.92
N LEU A 63 -5.27 15.53 -1.58
CA LEU A 63 -5.36 14.45 -0.59
C LEU A 63 -5.19 14.90 0.86
N GLU A 64 -4.75 16.13 1.13
CA GLU A 64 -4.49 16.61 2.49
C GLU A 64 -5.74 16.46 3.38
N GLY A 65 -5.58 15.76 4.51
CA GLY A 65 -6.66 15.47 5.46
C GLY A 65 -7.64 14.37 5.02
N CYS A 66 -7.52 13.84 3.80
CA CYS A 66 -8.41 12.78 3.32
C CYS A 66 -8.20 11.46 4.05
N ARG A 67 -9.29 10.69 4.12
CA ARG A 67 -9.28 9.28 4.50
C ARG A 67 -9.31 8.41 3.24
N VAL A 68 -8.24 7.67 3.01
CA VAL A 68 -7.99 6.94 1.76
C VAL A 68 -7.99 5.42 2.01
N LEU A 69 -8.47 4.65 1.04
CA LEU A 69 -8.41 3.18 1.01
C LEU A 69 -7.58 2.73 -0.19
N ASP A 70 -6.56 1.90 0.04
CA ASP A 70 -5.71 1.29 -0.99
C ASP A 70 -6.03 -0.20 -1.12
N LEU A 71 -6.50 -0.61 -2.31
CA LEU A 71 -6.96 -1.97 -2.59
C LEU A 71 -5.85 -2.79 -3.27
N GLY A 72 -5.33 -3.80 -2.57
CA GLY A 72 -4.16 -4.55 -3.00
C GLY A 72 -2.86 -3.87 -2.57
N SER A 73 -2.81 -3.39 -1.32
CA SER A 73 -1.74 -2.53 -0.83
C SER A 73 -0.34 -3.19 -0.78
N GLY A 74 -0.28 -4.52 -0.86
CA GLY A 74 0.95 -5.30 -0.81
C GLY A 74 1.81 -4.97 0.42
N SER A 75 3.09 -4.74 0.18
CA SER A 75 4.06 -4.33 1.21
C SER A 75 3.86 -2.90 1.74
N GLY A 76 2.92 -2.14 1.16
CA GLY A 76 2.53 -0.81 1.63
C GLY A 76 3.23 0.38 0.98
N ARG A 77 3.93 0.20 -0.16
CA ARG A 77 4.65 1.32 -0.83
C ARG A 77 3.71 2.51 -1.09
N ASP A 78 2.58 2.26 -1.74
CA ASP A 78 1.68 3.33 -2.14
C ASP A 78 0.94 3.89 -0.93
N VAL A 79 0.54 3.05 0.04
CA VAL A 79 0.08 3.47 1.38
C VAL A 79 1.04 4.46 2.04
N TYR A 80 2.34 4.18 2.08
CA TYR A 80 3.30 5.06 2.74
C TYR A 80 3.58 6.34 1.97
N ILE A 81 3.51 6.33 0.64
CA ILE A 81 3.60 7.56 -0.16
C ILE A 81 2.36 8.42 0.11
N LEU A 82 1.18 7.82 0.06
CA LEU A 82 -0.10 8.52 0.29
C LEU A 82 -0.22 9.00 1.74
N SER A 83 0.29 8.25 2.73
CA SER A 83 0.40 8.66 4.14
C SER A 83 1.11 10.01 4.30
N ASN A 84 2.18 10.25 3.53
CA ASN A 84 2.87 11.53 3.54
C ASN A 84 2.02 12.65 2.91
N LEU A 85 1.30 12.33 1.83
CA LEU A 85 0.47 13.28 1.07
C LEU A 85 -0.83 13.67 1.77
N VAL A 86 -1.48 12.73 2.47
CA VAL A 86 -2.67 13.02 3.28
C VAL A 86 -2.30 13.77 4.57
N GLY A 87 -1.04 13.70 4.99
CA GLY A 87 -0.51 14.40 6.15
C GLY A 87 -0.99 13.84 7.49
N ALA A 88 -0.56 14.47 8.58
CA ALA A 88 -0.81 14.00 9.95
C ALA A 88 -2.30 13.96 10.36
N GLN A 89 -3.15 14.73 9.68
CA GLN A 89 -4.59 14.79 9.91
C GLN A 89 -5.39 13.83 9.01
N GLY A 90 -4.78 13.34 7.93
CA GLY A 90 -5.37 12.33 7.06
C GLY A 90 -5.17 10.92 7.60
N TYR A 91 -5.69 9.93 6.88
CA TYR A 91 -5.56 8.53 7.28
C TYR A 91 -5.63 7.61 6.05
N ILE A 92 -4.80 6.58 5.99
CA ILE A 92 -4.77 5.62 4.88
C ILE A 92 -4.93 4.20 5.41
N VAL A 93 -5.82 3.43 4.80
CA VAL A 93 -6.00 2.01 5.09
C VAL A 93 -5.58 1.21 3.87
N GLY A 94 -4.62 0.31 4.02
CA GLY A 94 -4.25 -0.68 3.01
C GLY A 94 -4.96 -2.02 3.27
N VAL A 95 -5.60 -2.58 2.24
CA VAL A 95 -6.18 -3.91 2.28
C VAL A 95 -5.39 -4.81 1.33
N ASP A 96 -4.93 -5.95 1.83
CA ASP A 96 -4.32 -6.99 1.00
C ASP A 96 -4.72 -8.38 1.50
N MET A 97 -4.76 -9.37 0.61
CA MET A 97 -5.06 -10.75 0.98
C MET A 97 -3.81 -11.54 1.38
N THR A 98 -2.60 -10.99 1.22
CA THR A 98 -1.32 -11.68 1.40
C THR A 98 -0.70 -11.34 2.76
N ALA A 99 -0.74 -12.28 3.70
CA ALA A 99 -0.26 -12.05 5.07
C ALA A 99 1.23 -11.67 5.11
N GLU A 100 2.06 -12.33 4.31
CA GLU A 100 3.50 -12.10 4.23
C GLU A 100 3.85 -10.68 3.75
N GLN A 101 3.02 -10.11 2.88
CA GLN A 101 3.17 -8.72 2.42
C GLN A 101 2.75 -7.73 3.51
N LEU A 102 1.62 -8.00 4.19
CA LEU A 102 1.16 -7.17 5.29
C LEU A 102 2.10 -7.22 6.49
N ASP A 103 2.82 -8.32 6.72
CA ASP A 103 3.82 -8.41 7.77
C ASP A 103 4.99 -7.44 7.51
N VAL A 104 5.41 -7.31 6.26
CA VAL A 104 6.42 -6.31 5.84
C VAL A 104 5.84 -4.91 6.05
N ALA A 105 4.63 -4.66 5.56
CA ALA A 105 3.96 -3.38 5.70
C ALA A 105 3.88 -2.95 7.18
N LYS A 106 3.31 -3.79 8.04
CA LYS A 106 3.12 -3.49 9.47
C LYS A 106 4.42 -3.26 10.23
N ARG A 107 5.51 -3.95 9.86
CA ARG A 107 6.82 -3.81 10.51
C ARG A 107 7.38 -2.39 10.41
N PHE A 108 7.02 -1.63 9.38
CA PHE A 108 7.58 -0.31 9.12
C PHE A 108 6.63 0.85 9.47
N ILE A 109 5.54 0.61 10.20
CA ILE A 109 4.62 1.68 10.63
C ILE A 109 5.35 2.73 11.46
N ASP A 110 6.11 2.31 12.48
CA ASP A 110 6.83 3.23 13.37
C ASP A 110 7.94 3.98 12.63
N TYR A 111 8.62 3.31 11.70
CA TYR A 111 9.64 3.92 10.86
C TYR A 111 9.07 5.10 10.08
N HIS A 112 7.99 4.89 9.31
CA HIS A 112 7.41 5.95 8.48
C HIS A 112 6.73 7.03 9.32
N THR A 113 6.12 6.68 10.45
CA THR A 113 5.56 7.65 11.40
C THR A 113 6.65 8.64 11.86
N LYS A 114 7.82 8.13 12.25
CA LYS A 114 8.96 8.94 12.66
C LYS A 114 9.57 9.72 11.49
N GLU A 115 9.79 9.07 10.35
CA GLU A 115 10.38 9.67 9.14
C GLU A 115 9.55 10.85 8.61
N TYR A 116 8.23 10.81 8.81
CA TYR A 116 7.32 11.89 8.42
C TYR A 116 7.08 12.91 9.52
N GLY A 117 7.66 12.72 10.71
CA GLY A 117 7.52 13.63 11.85
C GLY A 117 6.11 13.66 12.45
N PHE A 118 5.36 12.56 12.33
CA PHE A 118 4.01 12.46 12.88
C PHE A 118 4.05 12.02 14.35
N GLU A 119 3.15 12.56 15.18
CA GLU A 119 3.02 12.18 16.58
C GLU A 119 2.47 10.75 16.75
N LYS A 120 1.69 10.28 15.78
CA LYS A 120 1.07 8.96 15.74
C LYS A 120 0.99 8.46 14.30
N ALA A 121 0.91 7.13 14.14
CA ALA A 121 0.68 6.53 12.84
C ALA A 121 -0.66 7.01 12.25
N ASN A 122 -0.66 7.34 10.96
CA ASN A 122 -1.85 7.65 10.17
C ASN A 122 -2.15 6.54 9.14
N VAL A 123 -1.58 5.36 9.33
CA VAL A 123 -1.73 4.21 8.43
C VAL A 123 -2.28 3.01 9.19
N GLU A 124 -3.04 2.18 8.50
CA GLU A 124 -3.52 0.89 8.99
C GLU A 124 -3.50 -0.15 7.88
N PHE A 125 -3.16 -1.39 8.20
CA PHE A 125 -3.06 -2.49 7.24
C PHE A 125 -3.97 -3.64 7.65
N ARG A 126 -4.80 -4.10 6.72
CA ARG A 126 -5.85 -5.09 6.98
C ARG A 126 -5.75 -6.27 6.05
N LEU A 127 -5.85 -7.45 6.63
CA LEU A 127 -5.89 -8.71 5.89
C LEU A 127 -7.32 -8.94 5.42
N GLY A 128 -7.52 -8.97 4.10
CA GLY A 128 -8.86 -9.12 3.53
C GLY A 128 -8.83 -9.23 2.02
N LYS A 129 -9.95 -9.71 1.47
CA LYS A 129 -10.15 -9.74 0.01
C LYS A 129 -10.90 -8.50 -0.40
N ILE A 130 -10.46 -7.88 -1.48
CA ILE A 130 -11.05 -6.61 -1.97
C ILE A 130 -12.48 -6.80 -2.50
N GLU A 131 -12.85 -8.02 -2.90
CA GLU A 131 -14.24 -8.37 -3.25
C GLU A 131 -15.16 -8.60 -2.02
N GLN A 132 -14.62 -8.57 -0.79
CA GLN A 132 -15.35 -8.87 0.45
C GLN A 132 -15.15 -7.80 1.54
N LEU A 133 -14.98 -6.52 1.15
CA LEU A 133 -14.71 -5.43 2.09
C LEU A 133 -15.79 -5.26 3.18
N THR A 134 -17.05 -5.59 2.86
CA THR A 134 -18.18 -5.48 3.79
C THR A 134 -18.12 -6.46 4.97
N ASP A 135 -17.30 -7.50 4.86
CA ASP A 135 -17.14 -8.50 5.90
C ASP A 135 -16.23 -8.00 7.03
N ASP A 136 -15.46 -6.94 6.77
CA ASP A 136 -14.60 -6.29 7.76
C ASP A 136 -15.38 -5.19 8.51
N PRO A 137 -15.71 -5.40 9.81
CA PRO A 137 -16.50 -4.45 10.59
C PRO A 137 -15.79 -3.10 10.83
N GLY A 138 -14.48 -3.01 10.60
CA GLY A 138 -13.77 -1.75 10.71
C GLY A 138 -13.74 -0.92 9.42
N LEU A 139 -14.19 -1.47 8.29
CA LEU A 139 -14.40 -0.73 7.05
C LEU A 139 -15.87 -0.27 6.98
N LYS A 140 -16.16 0.86 7.62
CA LYS A 140 -17.52 1.41 7.69
C LYS A 140 -17.98 1.94 6.33
N THR A 141 -19.27 1.82 6.02
CA THR A 141 -19.89 2.47 4.86
C THR A 141 -19.71 3.98 4.92
N ASN A 142 -19.49 4.63 3.77
CA ASN A 142 -19.31 6.10 3.65
C ASN A 142 -18.22 6.66 4.58
N SER A 143 -17.10 5.95 4.74
CA SER A 143 -16.01 6.33 5.65
C SER A 143 -14.67 6.65 4.97
N PHE A 144 -14.62 6.62 3.64
CA PHE A 144 -13.43 6.96 2.85
C PHE A 144 -13.79 8.02 1.81
N ASP A 145 -12.91 8.98 1.63
CA ASP A 145 -13.04 10.05 0.63
C ASP A 145 -12.54 9.59 -0.74
N VAL A 146 -11.52 8.72 -0.74
CA VAL A 146 -10.80 8.26 -1.93
C VAL A 146 -10.51 6.77 -1.82
N ILE A 147 -10.66 6.05 -2.94
CA ILE A 147 -10.22 4.66 -3.11
C ILE A 147 -9.18 4.67 -4.24
N VAL A 148 -8.05 4.00 -4.02
CA VAL A 148 -6.97 3.81 -5.00
C VAL A 148 -6.71 2.33 -5.26
#